data_AF-A0A2A5M464-F1
#
_entry.id   AF-A0A2A5M464-F1
#
_cell.length_a   1.000
_cell.length_b   1.000
_cell.length_c   1.000
_cell.angle_alpha   90.00
_cell.angle_beta   90.00
_cell.angle_gamma   90.00
#
_symmetry.space_group_name_H-M   'P 1'
#
loop_
_entity.id
_entity.type
_entity.pdbx_description
1 polymer ?
#
loop_
_entity_poly.entity_id
_entity_poly.type
_entity_poly.pdbx_seq_one_letter_code
_entity_poly.pdbx_strand_id
1 'polypeptide(L)'
;VDSPTFSTMQKYENHDICIYHYDIYQEGLEGLLANGLFENFFEKGLHLVEWGGENLKKTLMKFGISTIQIKISIKDDKRKYEIYE
;
A
#
# COMPACT_ATOMS: atom_id res chain seq x y z
N VAL A 1 -2.02 -1.34 -15.76
CA VAL A 1 -1.57 -1.41 -14.35
C VAL A 1 -1.97 -2.79 -13.90
N ASP A 2 -0.99 -3.64 -13.66
CA ASP A 2 -1.19 -5.04 -13.27
C ASP A 2 -0.82 -5.18 -11.79
N SER A 3 -1.37 -6.20 -11.12
CA SER A 3 -1.06 -6.41 -9.70
C SER A 3 0.39 -6.88 -9.53
N PRO A 4 1.17 -6.28 -8.62
CA PRO A 4 2.56 -6.67 -8.35
C PRO A 4 2.68 -7.87 -7.41
N THR A 5 1.69 -8.78 -7.36
CA THR A 5 1.65 -9.91 -6.41
C THR A 5 2.92 -10.77 -6.38
N PHE A 6 3.67 -10.85 -7.48
CA PHE A 6 4.95 -11.58 -7.56
C PHE A 6 6.20 -10.72 -7.32
N SER A 7 6.12 -9.40 -7.53
CA SER A 7 7.25 -8.49 -7.35
C SER A 7 7.20 -7.74 -6.02
N THR A 8 6.14 -7.93 -5.22
CA THR A 8 5.80 -7.25 -3.95
C THR A 8 5.54 -5.75 -4.10
N MET A 9 6.26 -5.07 -4.99
CA MET A 9 6.10 -3.66 -5.33
C MET A 9 6.34 -3.42 -6.82
N GLN A 10 5.64 -2.44 -7.39
CA GLN A 10 5.92 -1.87 -8.70
C GLN A 10 5.86 -0.34 -8.65
N LYS A 11 6.88 0.31 -9.21
CA LYS A 11 6.96 1.77 -9.37
C LYS A 11 6.45 2.16 -10.76
N TYR A 12 5.53 3.11 -10.80
CA TYR A 12 5.05 3.75 -12.02
C TYR A 12 5.43 5.23 -11.97
N GLU A 13 6.23 5.69 -12.92
CA GLU A 13 6.77 7.05 -12.93
C GLU A 13 6.50 7.72 -14.27
N ASN A 14 5.97 8.93 -14.22
CA ASN A 14 5.85 9.85 -15.33
C ASN A 14 6.33 11.24 -14.86
N HIS A 15 6.36 12.23 -15.77
CA HIS A 15 6.93 13.55 -15.52
C HIS A 15 6.42 14.24 -14.24
N ASP A 16 5.14 14.06 -13.90
CA ASP A 16 4.50 14.79 -12.79
C ASP A 16 4.05 13.90 -11.62
N ILE A 17 4.10 12.57 -11.79
CA ILE A 17 3.58 11.64 -10.77
C ILE A 17 4.45 10.38 -10.64
N CYS A 18 4.69 10.02 -9.38
CA CYS A 18 5.30 8.76 -9.00
C CYS A 18 4.31 7.97 -8.13
N ILE A 19 4.02 6.74 -8.53
CA ILE A 19 3.15 5.81 -7.81
C ILE A 19 3.96 4.59 -7.42
N TYR A 20 3.88 4.23 -6.15
CA TYR A 20 4.40 2.97 -5.62
C TYR A 20 3.22 2.08 -5.27
N HIS A 21 3.05 0.99 -6.01
CA HIS A 21 1.98 0.02 -5.81
C HIS A 21 2.56 -1.21 -5.14
N TYR A 22 2.06 -1.57 -3.98
CA TYR A 22 2.49 -2.72 -3.19
C TYR A 22 1.36 -3.74 -3.10
N ASP A 23 1.71 -5.02 -3.21
CA ASP A 23 0.84 -6.14 -2.86
C ASP A 23 1.61 -7.03 -1.88
N ILE A 24 1.23 -6.94 -0.60
CA ILE A 24 1.91 -7.65 0.49
C ILE A 24 1.16 -8.88 0.96
N TYR A 25 0.28 -9.45 0.13
CA TYR A 25 -0.49 -10.64 0.48
C TYR A 25 0.38 -11.80 0.97
N GLN A 26 1.54 -12.01 0.34
CA GLN A 26 2.42 -13.14 0.65
C GLN A 26 3.34 -12.87 1.84
N GLU A 27 3.97 -11.70 1.88
CA GLU A 27 5.08 -11.45 2.81
C GLU A 27 4.73 -10.48 3.98
N GLY A 28 3.61 -9.76 3.88
CA GLY A 28 3.18 -8.81 4.90
C GLY A 28 4.20 -7.69 5.19
N LEU A 29 4.11 -7.12 6.40
CA LEU A 29 5.03 -6.06 6.86
C LEU A 29 6.46 -6.59 7.05
N GLU A 30 6.61 -7.82 7.54
CA GLU A 30 7.95 -8.40 7.79
C GLU A 30 8.73 -8.57 6.49
N GLY A 31 8.08 -9.00 5.40
CA GLY A 31 8.68 -9.06 4.08
C GLY A 31 9.14 -7.71 3.54
N LEU A 32 8.33 -6.66 3.72
CA LEU A 32 8.73 -5.31 3.35
C LEU A 32 10.00 -4.85 4.07
N LEU A 33 10.11 -5.16 5.36
CA LEU A 33 11.29 -4.81 6.16
C LEU A 33 12.50 -5.66 5.75
N ALA A 34 12.33 -6.96 5.56
CA ALA A 34 13.42 -7.86 5.19
C ALA A 34 14.01 -7.53 3.81
N ASN A 35 13.17 -7.11 2.86
CA ASN A 35 13.55 -6.79 1.49
C ASN A 35 13.94 -5.31 1.29
N GLY A 36 13.95 -4.49 2.35
CA GLY A 36 14.29 -3.05 2.27
C GLY A 36 13.29 -2.23 1.44
N LEU A 37 12.04 -2.69 1.35
CA LEU A 37 10.98 -2.01 0.60
C LEU A 37 10.23 -0.99 1.46
N PHE A 38 10.34 -1.07 2.79
CA PHE A 38 9.69 -0.16 3.72
C PHE A 38 10.21 1.28 3.59
N GLU A 39 11.48 1.42 3.24
CA GLU A 39 12.20 2.68 3.04
C GLU A 39 11.57 3.51 1.92
N ASN A 40 10.95 2.86 0.93
CA ASN A 40 10.26 3.56 -0.15
C ASN A 40 9.10 4.42 0.36
N PHE A 41 8.46 4.12 1.51
CA PHE A 41 7.37 4.95 2.04
C PHE A 41 7.80 6.37 2.45
N PHE A 42 9.11 6.62 2.54
CA PHE A 42 9.66 7.96 2.78
C PHE A 42 9.92 8.75 1.50
N GLU A 43 9.83 8.10 0.33
CA GLU A 43 9.98 8.76 -0.95
C GLU A 43 8.75 9.60 -1.30
N LYS A 44 8.94 10.59 -2.16
CA LYS A 44 7.82 11.40 -2.65
C LYS A 44 7.03 10.62 -3.68
N GLY A 45 5.75 10.42 -3.41
CA GLY A 45 4.83 9.80 -4.35
C GLY A 45 3.52 9.42 -3.71
N LEU A 46 2.64 8.81 -4.50
CA LEU A 46 1.45 8.15 -4.01
C LEU A 46 1.79 6.68 -3.72
N HIS A 47 1.61 6.25 -2.47
CA HIS A 47 1.83 4.87 -2.05
C HIS A 47 0.47 4.16 -1.90
N LEU A 48 0.26 3.11 -2.68
CA LEU A 48 -0.95 2.29 -2.68
C LEU A 48 -0.59 0.88 -2.21
N VAL A 49 -1.12 0.46 -1.06
CA VAL A 49 -0.80 -0.85 -0.48
C VAL A 49 -2.04 -1.74 -0.44
N GLU A 50 -2.03 -2.80 -1.23
CA GLU A 50 -3.00 -3.89 -1.13
C GLU A 50 -2.62 -4.84 0.01
N TRP A 51 -3.64 -5.40 0.66
CA TRP A 51 -3.47 -6.24 1.86
C TRP A 51 -2.71 -5.56 3.01
N GLY A 52 -2.71 -4.22 3.00
CA GLY A 52 -2.28 -3.38 4.11
C GLY A 52 -3.21 -3.56 5.32
N GLY A 53 -2.70 -4.19 6.38
CA GLY A 53 -3.42 -4.36 7.63
C GLY A 53 -3.19 -3.21 8.62
N GLU A 54 -3.93 -3.27 9.74
CA GLU A 54 -3.81 -2.32 10.86
C GLU A 54 -2.38 -2.18 11.38
N ASN A 55 -1.58 -3.25 11.34
CA ASN A 55 -0.17 -3.22 11.76
C ASN A 55 0.68 -2.29 10.88
N LEU A 56 0.48 -2.34 9.56
CA LEU A 56 1.18 -1.44 8.64
C LEU A 56 0.74 0.01 8.86
N LYS A 57 -0.58 0.27 8.96
CA LYS A 57 -1.12 1.61 9.26
C LYS A 57 -0.49 2.21 10.52
N LYS A 58 -0.51 1.46 11.63
CA LYS A 58 0.10 1.87 12.91
C LYS A 58 1.60 2.13 12.79
N THR A 59 2.31 1.32 12.01
CA THR A 59 3.75 1.47 11.81
C THR A 59 4.05 2.75 11.03
N LEU A 60 3.37 2.97 9.90
CA LEU A 60 3.52 4.18 9.09
C LEU A 60 3.18 5.45 9.89
N MET A 61 2.10 5.44 10.68
CA MET A 61 1.75 6.56 11.55
C MET A 61 2.81 6.85 12.62
N LYS A 62 3.46 5.83 13.20
CA LYS A 62 4.57 6.04 14.16
C LYS A 62 5.77 6.75 13.52
N PHE A 63 5.97 6.56 12.22
CA PHE A 63 7.02 7.26 11.45
C PHE A 63 6.55 8.61 10.88
N GLY A 64 5.36 9.09 11.27
CA GLY A 64 4.83 10.38 10.80
C GLY A 64 4.24 10.35 9.39
N ILE A 65 4.03 9.16 8.81
CA ILE A 65 3.45 8.99 7.48
C ILE A 65 1.94 8.89 7.62
N SER A 66 1.24 9.91 7.14
CA SER A 66 -0.23 9.93 7.12
C SER A 66 -0.76 8.86 6.18
N THR A 67 -1.76 8.10 6.63
CA THR A 67 -2.29 6.95 5.91
C THR A 67 -3.80 6.91 5.99
N ILE A 68 -4.44 6.77 4.83
CA ILE A 68 -5.87 6.55 4.71
C ILE A 68 -6.10 5.07 4.44
N GLN A 69 -6.97 4.44 5.21
CA GLN A 69 -7.37 3.05 4.99
C GLN A 69 -8.67 3.01 4.20
N ILE A 70 -8.68 2.25 3.11
CA ILE A 70 -9.87 2.01 2.30
C ILE A 70 -10.26 0.54 2.46
N LYS A 71 -11.43 0.28 3.02
CA LYS A 71 -12.01 -1.06 3.08
C LYS A 71 -12.98 -1.23 1.93
N ILE A 72 -12.78 -2.27 1.12
CA ILE A 72 -13.64 -2.61 0.00
C ILE A 72 -14.37 -3.91 0.34
N SER A 73 -15.70 -3.93 0.25
CA SER A 73 -16.52 -5.12 0.45
C SER A 73 -17.52 -5.33 -0.69
N ILE A 74 -17.93 -6.58 -0.90
CA ILE A 74 -18.96 -6.91 -1.88
C ILE A 74 -20.32 -6.50 -1.32
N LYS A 75 -21.13 -5.85 -2.14
CA LYS A 75 -22.54 -5.53 -1.84
C LYS A 75 -23.35 -5.83 -3.09
N ASP A 76 -24.00 -7.00 -3.11
CA ASP A 76 -24.73 -7.52 -4.27
C ASP A 76 -23.82 -7.57 -5.52
N ASP A 77 -24.25 -6.96 -6.63
CA ASP A 77 -23.52 -6.80 -7.88
C ASP A 77 -22.53 -5.62 -7.85
N LYS A 78 -22.36 -4.95 -6.70
CA LYS A 78 -21.56 -3.72 -6.54
C LYS A 78 -20.43 -3.89 -5.51
N ARG A 79 -19.74 -2.79 -5.25
CA ARG A 79 -18.72 -2.66 -4.19
C ARG A 79 -19.11 -1.54 -3.24
N LYS A 80 -18.89 -1.75 -1.95
CA LYS A 80 -18.97 -0.73 -0.91
C LYS A 80 -17.54 -0.34 -0.52
N TYR A 81 -17.28 0.96 -0.53
CA TYR A 81 -16.02 1.56 -0.11
C TYR A 81 -16.24 2.28 1.21
N GLU A 82 -15.41 1.99 2.21
CA GLU A 82 -15.41 2.64 3.52
C GLU A 82 -14.03 3.25 3.74
N ILE A 83 -13.98 4.56 4.01
CA ILE A 83 -12.74 5.33 4.15
C ILE A 83 -12.53 5.61 5.64
N TYR A 84 -11.33 5.31 6.14
CA TYR A 84 -10.92 5.53 7.53
C TYR A 84 -9.62 6.33 7.56
N GLU A 85 -9.71 7.57 8.02
CA GLU A 85 -8.57 8.47 8.24
C GLU A 85 -7.75 8.05 9.49
#